data_AF-A0A1E1MQD9-F1
#
_entry.id   AF-A0A1E1MQD9-F1
#
_cell.length_a   1.000
_cell.length_b   1.000
_cell.length_c   1.000
_cell.angle_alpha   90.00
_cell.angle_beta   90.00
_cell.angle_gamma   90.00
#
_symmetry.space_group_name_H-M   'P 1'
#
loop_
_entity.id
_entity.type
_entity.pdbx_description
1 polymer ?
#
loop_
_entity_poly.entity_id
_entity_poly.type
_entity_poly.pdbx_seq_one_letter_code
_entity_poly.pdbx_strand_id
1 'polypeptide(L)'
;MPKPKQFTKMPKKRSKHVQSVPETADEYLAAGVDFEEAGEKWRGGDAAKSTRFFVRAIDCYDEALKKFPNSFDLAYNKARVQYELTQHPKLLRQLPGSLLDLLQTALTSSQFALSLNEENADALFNLAQVLTSLAENLSESSTDGSTLDLIEEALRLFQLCLECQEKQAKESAAQAQLAESMLSNNGDAPHGQPTDVVVSEERGISVSTASAMDIDDGKEPAQDERWASIVEPVTNDVLLDTVLAQLETLSQLCGLMLNVSEEAIGRVETYAKDLINFKLDQYVTGTDRFFEANITKATFLCAFTYLQFQANLTDINRYAETIQTAYSTINLEASAEGLCSYAEALIAFNSSTRILTATNPKVNSRDTLAARWSSLSKALKHLTAASKIPEVDNIVKIHIARGDVEVSRFQLGQTDVVFEPARDNSEVLLKNAGKFYVGAKNLASTLGWEDEGIEAAFKQALVKGLLGDGNELKVGLHEAQKDTALLVELLEDGLVTREQLHKMDIKDF
;
A
#
# COMPACT_ATOMS: atom_id res chain seq x y z
N MET A 1 -1.17 -3.31 -2.93
CA MET A 1 -0.86 -4.65 -3.49
C MET A 1 -0.03 -4.47 -4.76
N PRO A 2 0.95 -5.35 -5.08
CA PRO A 2 1.67 -5.25 -6.34
C PRO A 2 0.69 -5.32 -7.53
N LYS A 3 0.90 -4.46 -8.53
CA LYS A 3 0.03 -4.35 -9.72
C LYS A 3 -0.21 -5.71 -10.40
N PRO A 4 -1.41 -5.95 -10.96
CA PRO A 4 -1.67 -7.15 -11.73
C PRO A 4 -0.71 -7.26 -12.92
N LYS A 5 -0.28 -8.50 -13.18
CA LYS A 5 0.82 -8.84 -14.09
C LYS A 5 0.57 -8.41 -15.52
N GLN A 6 1.25 -7.36 -15.97
CA GLN A 6 1.45 -7.13 -17.40
C GLN A 6 2.72 -7.88 -17.83
N PHE A 7 2.50 -9.08 -18.38
CA PHE A 7 3.55 -9.79 -19.09
C PHE A 7 3.79 -9.07 -20.42
N THR A 8 5.04 -8.79 -20.78
CA THR A 8 5.44 -8.66 -22.18
C THR A 8 5.23 -10.02 -22.86
N LYS A 9 3.99 -10.29 -23.27
CA LYS A 9 3.61 -11.58 -23.88
C LYS A 9 4.17 -11.67 -25.29
N MET A 10 5.29 -12.36 -25.47
CA MET A 10 5.62 -12.92 -26.78
C MET A 10 4.71 -14.14 -27.08
N PRO A 11 4.24 -14.31 -28.32
CA PRO A 11 3.40 -15.45 -28.68
C PRO A 11 4.19 -16.77 -28.60
N LYS A 12 3.68 -17.71 -27.79
CA LYS A 12 4.29 -19.03 -27.55
C LYS A 12 4.39 -19.85 -28.85
N LYS A 13 5.60 -20.06 -29.39
CA LYS A 13 5.87 -21.20 -30.29
C LYS A 13 5.99 -22.47 -29.43
N ARG A 14 5.03 -23.39 -29.58
CA ARG A 14 5.14 -24.76 -29.05
C ARG A 14 6.26 -25.49 -29.80
N SER A 15 7.46 -25.51 -29.22
CA SER A 15 8.55 -26.41 -29.64
C SER A 15 8.63 -27.61 -28.70
N LYS A 16 8.64 -28.82 -29.26
CA LYS A 16 8.74 -30.08 -28.53
C LYS A 16 10.16 -30.25 -27.96
N HIS A 17 10.24 -30.44 -26.64
CA HIS A 17 11.28 -31.12 -25.86
C HIS A 17 12.67 -31.33 -26.53
N VAL A 18 13.55 -30.34 -26.36
CA VAL A 18 14.92 -30.49 -25.84
C VAL A 18 15.14 -29.27 -24.94
N GLN A 19 15.56 -29.44 -23.68
CA GLN A 19 16.02 -28.30 -22.87
C GLN A 19 17.36 -27.85 -23.46
N SER A 20 17.32 -27.04 -24.52
CA SER A 20 18.49 -26.24 -24.90
C SER A 20 18.74 -25.26 -23.77
N VAL A 21 20.00 -25.14 -23.34
CA VAL A 21 20.41 -24.08 -22.43
C VAL A 21 20.06 -22.76 -23.12
N PRO A 22 19.36 -21.81 -22.47
CA PRO A 22 19.06 -20.53 -23.09
C PRO A 22 20.35 -19.84 -23.57
N GLU A 23 20.34 -19.32 -24.80
CA GLU A 23 21.49 -18.68 -25.43
C GLU A 23 21.27 -17.18 -25.65
N THR A 24 20.02 -16.74 -25.82
CA THR A 24 19.67 -15.32 -26.06
C THR A 24 18.97 -14.69 -24.87
N ALA A 25 18.97 -13.36 -24.78
CA ALA A 25 18.27 -12.64 -23.71
C ALA A 25 16.77 -13.01 -23.66
N ASP A 26 16.12 -13.12 -24.81
CA ASP A 26 14.71 -13.50 -24.94
C ASP A 26 14.45 -14.94 -24.47
N GLU A 27 15.36 -15.87 -24.74
CA GLU A 27 15.24 -17.25 -24.25
C GLU A 27 15.40 -17.34 -22.73
N TYR A 28 16.33 -16.58 -22.15
CA TYR A 28 16.45 -16.48 -20.68
C TYR A 28 15.21 -15.83 -20.07
N LEU A 29 14.68 -14.78 -20.71
CA LEU A 29 13.46 -14.12 -20.28
C LEU A 29 12.28 -15.11 -20.27
N ALA A 30 12.08 -15.84 -21.37
CA ALA A 30 11.03 -16.85 -21.48
C ALA A 30 11.18 -17.96 -20.42
N ALA A 31 12.40 -18.44 -20.20
CA ALA A 31 12.67 -19.46 -19.17
C ALA A 31 12.41 -18.95 -17.74
N GLY A 32 12.76 -17.69 -17.45
CA GLY A 32 12.46 -17.02 -16.19
C GLY A 32 10.95 -16.92 -15.95
N VAL A 33 10.21 -16.45 -16.96
CA VAL A 33 8.73 -16.36 -16.93
C VAL A 33 8.09 -17.73 -16.71
N ASP A 34 8.60 -18.79 -17.34
CA ASP A 34 8.11 -20.15 -17.12
C ASP A 34 8.32 -20.62 -15.67
N PHE A 35 9.43 -20.24 -15.03
CA PHE A 35 9.64 -20.51 -13.60
C PHE A 35 8.68 -19.71 -12.72
N GLU A 36 8.41 -18.45 -13.04
CA GLU A 36 7.42 -17.64 -12.33
C GLU A 36 6.00 -18.23 -12.45
N GLU A 37 5.55 -18.55 -13.67
CA GLU A 37 4.27 -19.21 -13.92
C GLU A 37 4.18 -20.54 -13.13
N ALA A 38 5.27 -21.27 -13.00
CA ALA A 38 5.33 -22.47 -12.17
C ALA A 38 5.21 -22.15 -10.67
N GLY A 39 5.90 -21.11 -10.17
CA GLY A 39 5.81 -20.65 -8.79
C GLY A 39 4.39 -20.27 -8.38
N GLU A 40 3.68 -19.56 -9.25
CA GLU A 40 2.28 -19.20 -9.06
C GLU A 40 1.35 -20.38 -8.83
N LYS A 41 1.53 -21.44 -9.62
CA LYS A 41 0.67 -22.65 -9.52
C LYS A 41 0.75 -23.30 -8.13
N TRP A 42 1.85 -23.12 -7.41
CA TRP A 42 2.02 -23.67 -6.06
C TRP A 42 1.72 -22.67 -4.95
N ARG A 43 1.47 -21.40 -5.26
CA ARG A 43 1.32 -20.30 -4.28
C ARG A 43 0.21 -20.54 -3.25
N GLY A 44 -0.93 -21.08 -3.69
CA GLY A 44 -2.08 -21.38 -2.82
C GLY A 44 -1.92 -22.64 -1.96
N GLY A 45 -0.89 -23.46 -2.20
CA GLY A 45 -0.68 -24.73 -1.52
C GLY A 45 0.70 -24.84 -0.89
N ASP A 46 1.65 -25.38 -1.63
CA ASP A 46 3.01 -25.64 -1.15
C ASP A 46 3.89 -24.39 -1.29
N ALA A 47 3.94 -23.59 -0.23
CA ALA A 47 4.73 -22.36 -0.17
C ALA A 47 6.23 -22.63 -0.41
N ALA A 48 6.80 -23.70 0.15
CA ALA A 48 8.21 -24.02 -0.04
C ALA A 48 8.53 -24.33 -1.51
N LYS A 49 7.64 -25.07 -2.18
CA LYS A 49 7.78 -25.35 -3.62
C LYS A 49 7.58 -24.12 -4.48
N SER A 50 6.60 -23.28 -4.15
CA SER A 50 6.37 -21.99 -4.81
C SER A 50 7.61 -21.10 -4.73
N THR A 51 8.17 -20.92 -3.53
CA THR A 51 9.40 -20.13 -3.31
C THR A 51 10.58 -20.69 -4.11
N ARG A 52 10.77 -22.02 -4.18
CA ARG A 52 11.85 -22.62 -4.99
C ARG A 52 11.76 -22.27 -6.47
N PHE A 53 10.55 -22.16 -7.03
CA PHE A 53 10.39 -21.75 -8.43
C PHE A 53 10.71 -20.28 -8.64
N PHE A 54 10.28 -19.38 -7.74
CA PHE A 54 10.64 -17.97 -7.83
C PHE A 54 12.15 -17.74 -7.66
N VAL A 55 12.80 -18.44 -6.73
CA VAL A 55 14.27 -18.39 -6.59
C VAL A 55 14.96 -18.85 -7.88
N ARG A 56 14.46 -19.92 -8.52
CA ARG A 56 14.98 -20.34 -9.84
C ARG A 56 14.76 -19.32 -10.94
N ALA A 57 13.67 -18.55 -10.91
CA ALA A 57 13.46 -17.45 -11.83
C ALA A 57 14.52 -16.35 -11.62
N ILE A 58 14.78 -15.96 -10.36
CA ILE A 58 15.82 -14.99 -10.00
C ILE A 58 17.19 -15.48 -10.47
N ASP A 59 17.56 -16.73 -10.17
CA ASP A 59 18.82 -17.33 -10.60
C ASP A 59 18.97 -17.32 -12.13
N CYS A 60 17.87 -17.60 -12.85
CA CYS A 60 17.82 -17.55 -14.31
C CYS A 60 18.11 -16.13 -14.83
N TYR A 61 17.47 -15.11 -14.25
CA TYR A 61 17.73 -13.72 -14.61
C TYR A 61 19.14 -13.26 -14.23
N ASP A 62 19.67 -13.71 -13.10
CA ASP A 62 21.05 -13.40 -12.68
C ASP A 62 22.10 -13.97 -13.64
N GLU A 63 21.96 -15.22 -14.05
CA GLU A 63 22.84 -15.82 -15.07
C GLU A 63 22.70 -15.11 -16.42
N ALA A 64 21.49 -14.69 -16.79
CA ALA A 64 21.25 -13.96 -18.01
C ALA A 64 21.93 -12.58 -18.01
N LEU A 65 21.82 -11.84 -16.91
CA LEU A 65 22.39 -10.49 -16.76
C LEU A 65 23.92 -10.49 -16.76
N LYS A 66 24.58 -11.60 -16.39
CA LYS A 66 26.03 -11.76 -16.58
C LYS A 66 26.43 -11.73 -18.06
N LYS A 67 25.55 -12.20 -18.96
CA LYS A 67 25.77 -12.25 -20.41
C LYS A 67 25.19 -11.03 -21.13
N PHE A 68 24.07 -10.51 -20.63
CA PHE A 68 23.28 -9.43 -21.22
C PHE A 68 23.04 -8.31 -20.20
N PRO A 69 24.11 -7.63 -19.73
CA PRO A 69 24.00 -6.67 -18.63
C PRO A 69 23.10 -5.46 -18.93
N ASN A 70 22.93 -5.12 -20.21
CA ASN A 70 22.11 -3.98 -20.62
C ASN A 70 20.66 -4.37 -20.96
N SER A 71 20.23 -5.60 -20.67
CA SER A 71 18.85 -6.03 -20.92
C SER A 71 17.92 -5.50 -19.84
N PHE A 72 17.12 -4.49 -20.21
CA PHE A 72 16.09 -3.93 -19.34
C PHE A 72 15.09 -5.01 -18.87
N ASP A 73 14.55 -5.83 -19.78
CA ASP A 73 13.52 -6.82 -19.44
C ASP A 73 14.01 -7.84 -18.42
N LEU A 74 15.26 -8.30 -18.53
CA LEU A 74 15.86 -9.22 -17.55
C LEU A 74 16.04 -8.54 -16.19
N ALA A 75 16.55 -7.30 -16.18
CA ALA A 75 16.75 -6.54 -14.96
C ALA A 75 15.42 -6.22 -14.25
N TYR A 76 14.42 -5.77 -15.02
CA TYR A 76 13.08 -5.44 -14.54
C TYR A 76 12.37 -6.65 -13.94
N ASN A 77 12.36 -7.79 -14.65
CA ASN A 77 11.70 -8.99 -14.13
C ASN A 77 12.38 -9.56 -12.88
N LYS A 78 13.72 -9.54 -12.82
CA LYS A 78 14.45 -9.87 -11.60
C LYS A 78 14.01 -8.99 -10.43
N ALA A 79 14.04 -7.67 -10.61
CA ALA A 79 13.69 -6.71 -9.58
C ALA A 79 12.23 -6.90 -9.09
N ARG A 80 11.29 -7.07 -10.03
CA ARG A 80 9.87 -7.32 -9.72
C ARG A 80 9.68 -8.60 -8.90
N VAL A 81 10.28 -9.72 -9.30
CA VAL A 81 10.12 -11.00 -8.58
C VAL A 81 10.73 -10.91 -7.18
N GLN A 82 11.88 -10.26 -7.03
CA GLN A 82 12.50 -10.03 -5.73
C GLN A 82 11.58 -9.23 -4.81
N TYR A 83 10.97 -8.15 -5.30
CA TYR A 83 10.00 -7.39 -4.52
C TYR A 83 8.74 -8.22 -4.23
N GLU A 84 8.15 -8.90 -5.21
CA GLU A 84 6.94 -9.71 -5.04
C GLU A 84 7.07 -10.75 -3.92
N LEU A 85 8.23 -11.39 -3.80
CA LEU A 85 8.52 -12.33 -2.72
C LEU A 85 8.45 -11.71 -1.32
N THR A 86 8.79 -10.43 -1.17
CA THR A 86 8.70 -9.70 0.11
C THR A 86 7.26 -9.42 0.52
N GLN A 87 6.36 -9.29 -0.46
CA GLN A 87 4.95 -8.93 -0.25
C GLN A 87 4.05 -10.11 0.12
N HIS A 88 4.61 -11.33 0.18
CA HIS A 88 3.86 -12.55 0.46
C HIS A 88 4.37 -13.24 1.73
N PRO A 89 3.73 -13.05 2.90
CA PRO A 89 4.23 -13.55 4.19
C PRO A 89 4.52 -15.05 4.21
N LYS A 90 3.70 -15.86 3.52
CA LYS A 90 3.92 -17.32 3.42
C LYS A 90 5.20 -17.67 2.64
N LEU A 91 5.52 -16.93 1.59
CA LEU A 91 6.72 -17.14 0.79
C LEU A 91 7.95 -16.54 1.47
N LEU A 92 7.80 -15.35 2.07
CA LEU A 92 8.83 -14.66 2.85
C LEU A 92 9.41 -15.56 3.96
N ARG A 93 8.55 -16.27 4.69
CA ARG A 93 8.97 -17.24 5.74
C ARG A 93 9.84 -18.39 5.23
N GLN A 94 9.88 -18.63 3.91
CA GLN A 94 10.70 -19.67 3.29
C GLN A 94 12.07 -19.15 2.82
N LEU A 95 12.27 -17.83 2.80
CA LEU A 95 13.48 -17.19 2.30
C LEU A 95 14.50 -16.98 3.43
N PRO A 96 15.81 -17.06 3.12
CA PRO A 96 16.84 -16.65 4.05
C PRO A 96 16.93 -15.12 4.14
N GLY A 97 17.35 -14.62 5.30
CA GLY A 97 17.53 -13.18 5.55
C GLY A 97 16.31 -12.52 6.21
N SER A 98 16.47 -11.27 6.62
CA SER A 98 15.36 -10.47 7.13
C SER A 98 14.56 -9.83 6.00
N LEU A 99 13.34 -9.38 6.28
CA LEU A 99 12.53 -8.62 5.32
C LEU A 99 13.28 -7.37 4.82
N LEU A 100 13.98 -6.66 5.71
CA LEU A 100 14.79 -5.50 5.36
C LEU A 100 15.92 -5.85 4.39
N ASP A 101 16.63 -6.97 4.60
CA ASP A 101 17.70 -7.41 3.69
C ASP A 101 17.16 -7.71 2.28
N LEU A 102 15.98 -8.34 2.22
CA LEU A 102 15.32 -8.70 0.95
C LEU A 102 14.79 -7.47 0.22
N LEU A 103 14.19 -6.52 0.94
CA LEU A 103 13.75 -5.24 0.39
C LEU A 103 14.93 -4.39 -0.11
N GLN A 104 16.05 -4.36 0.62
CA GLN A 104 17.27 -3.68 0.17
C GLN A 104 17.85 -4.32 -1.12
N THR A 105 17.77 -5.65 -1.22
CA THR A 105 18.14 -6.37 -2.44
C THR A 105 17.24 -6.00 -3.62
N ALA A 106 15.92 -5.98 -3.40
CA ALA A 106 14.96 -5.55 -4.40
C ALA A 106 15.18 -4.09 -4.81
N LEU A 107 15.51 -3.20 -3.87
CA LEU A 107 15.83 -1.79 -4.15
C LEU A 107 17.02 -1.67 -5.12
N THR A 108 18.12 -2.36 -4.85
CA THR A 108 19.31 -2.34 -5.72
C THR A 108 18.99 -2.85 -7.13
N SER A 109 18.23 -3.94 -7.25
CA SER A 109 17.81 -4.45 -8.57
C SER A 109 16.85 -3.49 -9.30
N SER A 110 15.92 -2.87 -8.59
CA SER A 110 14.97 -1.90 -9.16
C SER A 110 15.67 -0.63 -9.65
N GLN A 111 16.63 -0.11 -8.88
CA GLN A 111 17.48 1.01 -9.31
C GLN A 111 18.29 0.67 -10.56
N PHE A 112 18.86 -0.54 -10.61
CA PHE A 112 19.57 -1.00 -11.79
C PHE A 112 18.66 -1.11 -13.01
N ALA A 113 17.48 -1.72 -12.89
CA ALA A 113 16.51 -1.81 -13.97
C ALA A 113 16.08 -0.41 -14.47
N LEU A 114 15.81 0.52 -13.56
CA LEU A 114 15.42 1.89 -13.92
C LEU A 114 16.58 2.63 -14.62
N SER A 115 17.84 2.39 -14.25
CA SER A 115 18.99 3.00 -14.93
C SER A 115 19.15 2.56 -16.40
N LEU A 116 18.54 1.44 -16.78
CA LEU A 116 18.52 0.97 -18.17
C LEU A 116 17.37 1.58 -18.98
N ASN A 117 16.31 2.06 -18.34
CA ASN A 117 15.17 2.72 -18.98
C ASN A 117 14.43 3.65 -17.98
N GLU A 118 14.92 4.89 -17.87
CA GLU A 118 14.48 5.85 -16.84
C GLU A 118 13.03 6.33 -17.00
N GLU A 119 12.46 6.21 -18.21
CA GLU A 119 11.07 6.63 -18.52
C GLU A 119 10.07 5.46 -18.46
N ASN A 120 10.50 4.27 -18.03
CA ASN A 120 9.59 3.13 -17.91
C ASN A 120 8.66 3.29 -16.70
N ALA A 121 7.37 3.52 -16.96
CA ALA A 121 6.36 3.75 -15.94
C ALA A 121 6.26 2.61 -14.91
N ASP A 122 6.40 1.36 -15.32
CA ASP A 122 6.31 0.22 -14.40
C ASP A 122 7.53 0.09 -13.50
N ALA A 123 8.73 0.34 -14.03
CA ALA A 123 9.96 0.38 -13.26
C ALA A 123 9.92 1.52 -12.22
N LEU A 124 9.42 2.70 -12.61
CA LEU A 124 9.20 3.82 -11.71
C LEU A 124 8.23 3.46 -10.58
N PHE A 125 7.06 2.89 -10.94
CA PHE A 125 6.05 2.47 -9.96
C PHE A 125 6.59 1.43 -8.99
N ASN A 126 7.25 0.38 -9.48
CA ASN A 126 7.78 -0.70 -8.65
C ASN A 126 8.91 -0.22 -7.74
N LEU A 127 9.81 0.65 -8.22
CA LEU A 127 10.84 1.24 -7.37
C LEU A 127 10.23 2.08 -6.25
N ALA A 128 9.21 2.89 -6.55
CA ALA A 128 8.51 3.67 -5.55
C ALA A 128 7.83 2.78 -4.49
N GLN A 129 7.19 1.68 -4.90
CA GLN A 129 6.61 0.69 -3.98
C GLN A 129 7.67 -0.02 -3.10
N VAL A 130 8.86 -0.29 -3.63
CA VAL A 130 9.97 -0.82 -2.81
C VAL A 130 10.39 0.18 -1.73
N LEU A 131 10.50 1.46 -2.09
CA LEU A 131 10.88 2.53 -1.15
C LEU A 131 9.82 2.73 -0.05
N THR A 132 8.53 2.71 -0.39
CA THR A 132 7.46 2.79 0.62
C THR A 132 7.49 1.60 1.56
N SER A 133 7.61 0.36 1.04
CA SER A 133 7.74 -0.83 1.88
C SER A 133 9.00 -0.82 2.75
N LEU A 134 10.12 -0.28 2.26
CA LEU A 134 11.31 -0.09 3.10
C LEU A 134 11.04 0.88 4.24
N ALA A 135 10.44 2.02 3.94
CA ALA A 135 10.11 3.03 4.93
C ALA A 135 9.14 2.52 6.01
N GLU A 136 8.16 1.68 5.65
CA GLU A 136 7.24 1.03 6.60
C GLU A 136 7.94 0.04 7.56
N ASN A 137 9.02 -0.58 7.11
CA ASN A 137 9.71 -1.64 7.85
C ASN A 137 10.98 -1.16 8.57
N LEU A 138 11.47 0.04 8.26
CA LEU A 138 12.48 0.69 9.06
C LEU A 138 11.83 1.14 10.36
N SER A 139 12.41 0.72 11.49
CA SER A 139 11.91 1.09 12.81
C SER A 139 11.72 2.61 12.91
N GLU A 140 10.57 3.03 13.43
CA GLU A 140 10.22 4.43 13.74
C GLU A 140 11.30 5.16 14.57
N SER A 141 12.27 4.43 15.13
CA SER A 141 13.44 4.93 15.85
C SER A 141 14.60 5.43 14.97
N SER A 142 14.51 5.40 13.62
CA SER A 142 15.52 5.98 12.73
C SER A 142 15.51 7.52 12.85
N THR A 143 16.29 8.06 13.79
CA THR A 143 16.36 9.51 14.06
C THR A 143 17.16 10.29 13.01
N ASP A 144 17.70 9.63 11.99
CA ASP A 144 18.58 10.22 10.98
C ASP A 144 17.83 10.79 9.77
N GLY A 145 16.50 10.70 9.74
CA GLY A 145 15.67 11.21 8.65
C GLY A 145 15.64 10.31 7.41
N SER A 146 16.31 9.16 7.43
CA SER A 146 16.41 8.27 6.26
C SER A 146 15.05 7.81 5.75
N THR A 147 14.09 7.58 6.65
CA THR A 147 12.73 7.14 6.31
C THR A 147 11.94 8.23 5.58
N LEU A 148 12.14 9.51 5.94
CA LEU A 148 11.53 10.64 5.22
C LEU A 148 12.11 10.74 3.80
N ASP A 149 13.42 10.60 3.64
CA ASP A 149 14.08 10.65 2.33
C ASP A 149 13.55 9.56 1.38
N LEU A 150 13.34 8.34 1.89
CA LEU A 150 12.75 7.24 1.11
C LEU A 150 11.33 7.56 0.63
N ILE A 151 10.50 8.15 1.50
CA ILE A 151 9.12 8.50 1.19
C ILE A 151 9.04 9.68 0.21
N GLU A 152 9.88 10.71 0.40
CA GLU A 152 9.96 11.83 -0.54
C GLU A 152 10.42 11.38 -1.94
N GLU A 153 11.40 10.47 -2.01
CA GLU A 153 11.83 9.89 -3.28
C GLU A 153 10.74 9.00 -3.91
N ALA A 154 10.02 8.21 -3.12
CA ALA A 154 8.88 7.43 -3.62
C ALA A 154 7.80 8.33 -4.25
N LEU A 155 7.46 9.45 -3.59
CA LEU A 155 6.50 10.42 -4.11
C LEU A 155 6.99 11.08 -5.41
N ARG A 156 8.29 11.36 -5.52
CA ARG A 156 8.89 11.88 -6.76
C ARG A 156 8.77 10.86 -7.89
N LEU A 157 9.05 9.59 -7.62
CA LEU A 157 8.96 8.51 -8.61
C LEU A 157 7.52 8.20 -9.03
N PHE A 158 6.55 8.20 -8.10
CA PHE A 158 5.14 8.07 -8.47
C PHE A 158 4.64 9.25 -9.31
N GLN A 159 5.09 10.47 -9.01
CA GLN A 159 4.75 11.64 -9.82
C GLN A 159 5.27 11.48 -11.26
N LEU A 160 6.54 11.07 -11.43
CA LEU A 160 7.11 10.80 -12.74
C LEU A 160 6.40 9.64 -13.46
N CYS A 161 6.06 8.58 -12.73
CA CYS A 161 5.29 7.44 -13.24
C CYS A 161 3.94 7.90 -13.81
N LEU A 162 3.20 8.74 -13.06
CA LEU A 162 1.91 9.24 -13.48
C LEU A 162 2.03 10.12 -14.73
N GLU A 163 3.06 10.98 -14.81
CA GLU A 163 3.33 11.80 -15.99
C GLU A 163 3.61 10.94 -17.24
N CYS A 164 4.41 9.88 -17.11
CA CYS A 164 4.66 8.91 -18.17
C CYS A 164 3.37 8.21 -18.61
N GLN A 165 2.55 7.74 -17.66
CA GLN A 165 1.29 7.05 -17.94
C GLN A 165 0.27 7.98 -18.60
N GLU A 166 0.13 9.22 -18.15
CA GLU A 166 -0.75 10.21 -18.76
C GLU A 166 -0.34 10.53 -20.20
N LYS A 167 0.97 10.63 -20.46
CA LYS A 167 1.51 10.83 -21.81
C LYS A 167 1.17 9.63 -22.70
N GLN A 168 1.43 8.41 -22.21
CA GLN A 168 1.11 7.16 -22.93
C GLN A 168 -0.39 7.04 -23.22
N ALA A 169 -1.26 7.34 -22.25
CA ALA A 169 -2.71 7.32 -22.43
C ALA A 169 -3.17 8.29 -23.53
N LYS A 170 -2.61 9.52 -23.55
CA LYS A 170 -2.90 10.52 -24.60
C LYS A 170 -2.43 10.04 -25.97
N GLU A 171 -1.24 9.44 -26.06
CA GLU A 171 -0.69 8.89 -27.30
C GLU A 171 -1.54 7.73 -27.83
N SER A 172 -1.92 6.77 -26.97
CA SER A 172 -2.80 5.66 -27.35
C SER A 172 -4.18 6.14 -27.80
N ALA A 173 -4.76 7.13 -27.12
CA ALA A 173 -6.05 7.70 -27.52
C ALA A 173 -5.97 8.42 -28.88
N ALA A 174 -4.90 9.18 -29.14
CA ALA A 174 -4.69 9.84 -30.42
C ALA A 174 -4.51 8.84 -31.57
N GLN A 175 -3.75 7.76 -31.34
CA GLN A 175 -3.57 6.68 -32.32
C GLN A 175 -4.89 5.95 -32.62
N ALA A 176 -5.71 5.67 -31.60
CA ALA A 176 -7.02 5.06 -31.78
C ALA A 176 -7.97 5.94 -32.61
N GLN A 177 -8.01 7.25 -32.32
CA GLN A 177 -8.82 8.21 -33.09
C GLN A 177 -8.38 8.31 -34.56
N LEU A 178 -7.07 8.33 -34.81
CA LEU A 178 -6.54 8.32 -36.18
C LEU A 178 -6.94 7.04 -36.91
N ALA A 179 -6.80 5.87 -36.28
CA ALA A 179 -7.21 4.59 -36.87
C ALA A 179 -8.72 4.56 -37.18
N GLU A 180 -9.56 5.05 -36.27
CA GLU A 180 -11.02 5.13 -36.45
C GLU A 180 -11.41 6.09 -37.59
N SER A 181 -10.72 7.23 -37.72
CA SER A 181 -10.93 8.16 -38.83
C SER A 181 -10.55 7.55 -40.20
N MET A 182 -9.47 6.76 -40.25
CA MET A 182 -9.05 6.07 -41.47
C MET A 182 -10.02 4.95 -41.88
N LEU A 183 -10.60 4.24 -40.92
CA LEU A 183 -11.64 3.23 -41.14
C LEU A 183 -12.98 3.87 -41.59
N SER A 184 -13.32 5.03 -41.05
CA SER A 184 -14.56 5.75 -41.39
C SER A 184 -14.52 6.40 -42.77
N ASN A 185 -13.35 6.87 -43.23
CA ASN A 185 -13.20 7.46 -44.57
C ASN A 185 -13.21 6.44 -45.72
N ASN A 186 -13.03 5.14 -45.43
CA ASN A 186 -13.14 4.08 -46.45
C ASN A 186 -14.56 3.50 -46.59
N GLY A 187 -15.53 3.98 -45.80
CA GLY A 187 -16.93 3.52 -45.80
C GLY A 187 -17.86 4.21 -46.82
N ASP A 188 -17.44 5.33 -47.42
CA ASP A 188 -18.25 6.11 -48.36
C ASP A 188 -17.54 6.24 -49.72
N ALA A 189 -17.44 5.13 -50.45
CA ALA A 189 -17.15 5.15 -51.88
C ALA A 189 -18.45 4.92 -52.66
N PRO A 190 -19.02 5.94 -53.34
CA PRO A 190 -20.14 5.75 -54.25
C PRO A 190 -19.69 4.86 -55.42
N HIS A 191 -20.48 3.83 -55.71
CA HIS A 191 -20.37 3.05 -56.94
C HIS A 191 -20.36 3.98 -58.17
N GLY A 192 -19.25 4.02 -58.90
CA GLY A 192 -19.15 4.81 -60.14
C GLY A 192 -17.87 4.59 -60.95
N GLN A 193 -17.84 3.47 -61.69
CA GLN A 193 -17.10 3.16 -62.94
C GLN A 193 -15.57 3.40 -63.09
N PRO A 194 -14.89 2.50 -63.84
CA PRO A 194 -13.44 2.56 -64.03
C PRO A 194 -13.06 3.48 -65.19
N THR A 195 -12.14 4.40 -64.95
CA THR A 195 -11.34 5.03 -66.02
C THR A 195 -9.89 5.10 -65.60
N ASP A 196 -9.04 4.40 -66.36
CA ASP A 196 -7.60 4.60 -66.44
C ASP A 196 -7.25 6.09 -66.56
N VAL A 197 -6.21 6.57 -65.84
CA VAL A 197 -5.06 7.35 -66.34
C VAL A 197 -4.06 7.65 -65.18
N VAL A 198 -2.90 6.97 -65.24
CA VAL A 198 -1.50 7.46 -65.14
C VAL A 198 -1.07 8.54 -64.08
N VAL A 199 -0.23 8.07 -63.14
CA VAL A 199 0.98 8.68 -62.50
C VAL A 199 0.84 9.88 -61.55
N SER A 200 1.21 9.68 -60.28
CA SER A 200 2.38 10.33 -59.63
C SER A 200 2.53 9.83 -58.18
N GLU A 201 3.49 8.95 -57.92
CA GLU A 201 4.00 8.68 -56.57
C GLU A 201 5.27 9.50 -56.37
N GLU A 202 5.22 10.49 -55.49
CA GLU A 202 6.42 11.07 -54.87
C GLU A 202 6.13 11.52 -53.43
N ARG A 203 6.97 11.01 -52.52
CA ARG A 203 7.28 11.44 -51.13
C ARG A 203 6.24 11.14 -50.02
N GLY A 204 6.63 10.51 -48.91
CA GLY A 204 7.97 10.10 -48.49
C GLY A 204 7.98 9.33 -47.17
N ILE A 205 8.92 8.40 -47.08
CA ILE A 205 9.36 7.75 -45.84
C ILE A 205 10.87 7.95 -45.78
N SER A 206 11.34 8.65 -44.75
CA SER A 206 12.75 8.79 -44.44
C SER A 206 13.26 7.54 -43.76
N VAL A 207 14.14 6.79 -44.42
CA VAL A 207 14.98 5.75 -43.80
C VAL A 207 16.41 6.26 -43.82
N SER A 208 16.99 6.44 -42.64
CA SER A 208 18.41 6.69 -42.45
C SER A 208 19.15 5.37 -42.66
N THR A 209 19.88 5.25 -43.76
CA THR A 209 20.82 4.17 -44.06
C THR A 209 22.19 4.47 -43.46
N ALA A 210 22.81 3.48 -42.83
CA ALA A 210 24.25 3.40 -42.68
C ALA A 210 24.74 2.00 -43.07
N SER A 211 25.44 2.00 -44.20
CA SER A 211 26.54 1.12 -44.62
C SER A 211 26.27 -0.32 -45.06
N ALA A 212 26.46 -0.46 -46.37
CA ALA A 212 26.59 -1.64 -47.20
C ALA A 212 27.79 -2.54 -46.86
N MET A 213 27.62 -3.84 -47.11
CA MET A 213 28.57 -4.65 -47.89
C MET A 213 27.81 -5.82 -48.53
N ASP A 214 27.82 -5.86 -49.87
CA ASP A 214 27.36 -6.97 -50.70
C ASP A 214 28.30 -8.19 -50.56
N ILE A 215 27.74 -9.41 -50.58
CA ILE A 215 27.99 -10.43 -51.62
C ILE A 215 26.90 -11.52 -51.54
N ASP A 216 26.35 -11.79 -52.72
CA ASP A 216 25.42 -12.80 -53.22
C ASP A 216 25.62 -14.25 -52.72
N ASP A 217 24.51 -14.94 -52.38
CA ASP A 217 24.11 -16.23 -53.01
C ASP A 217 22.69 -16.70 -52.55
N GLY A 218 21.71 -16.62 -53.44
CA GLY A 218 20.74 -17.70 -53.67
C GLY A 218 19.82 -18.24 -52.54
N LYS A 219 19.24 -17.41 -51.66
CA LYS A 219 18.08 -17.83 -50.84
C LYS A 219 16.92 -16.85 -50.96
N GLU A 220 15.72 -17.42 -51.12
CA GLU A 220 14.43 -16.70 -51.14
C GLU A 220 14.38 -15.64 -50.03
N PRO A 221 13.81 -14.44 -50.31
CA PRO A 221 13.73 -13.39 -49.31
C PRO A 221 12.92 -13.93 -48.14
N ALA A 222 13.57 -14.08 -46.99
CA ALA A 222 12.88 -14.21 -45.73
C ALA A 222 11.90 -13.03 -45.67
N GLN A 223 10.61 -13.34 -45.67
CA GLN A 223 9.61 -12.33 -45.35
C GLN A 223 10.03 -11.77 -43.99
N ASP A 224 10.39 -10.49 -43.96
CA ASP A 224 10.57 -9.73 -42.73
C ASP A 224 9.24 -9.82 -41.97
N GLU A 225 9.09 -10.84 -41.12
CA GLU A 225 8.06 -10.93 -40.11
C GLU A 225 8.33 -9.79 -39.13
N ARG A 226 7.88 -8.58 -39.48
CA ARG A 226 7.83 -7.45 -38.55
C ARG A 226 6.76 -7.77 -37.50
N TRP A 227 7.21 -8.34 -36.39
CA TRP A 227 6.39 -8.52 -35.20
C TRP A 227 6.05 -7.13 -34.64
N ALA A 228 4.84 -6.66 -34.88
CA ALA A 228 4.32 -5.48 -34.20
C ALA A 228 3.99 -5.87 -32.75
N SER A 229 4.75 -5.35 -31.80
CA SER A 229 4.42 -5.44 -30.37
C SER A 229 3.11 -4.70 -30.12
N ILE A 230 2.05 -5.42 -29.74
CA ILE A 230 0.80 -4.80 -29.29
C ILE A 230 1.08 -4.22 -27.90
N VAL A 231 1.24 -2.91 -27.81
CA VAL A 231 1.33 -2.19 -26.52
C VAL A 231 -0.10 -2.04 -26.00
N GLU A 232 -0.38 -2.59 -24.81
CA GLU A 232 -1.67 -2.40 -24.17
C GLU A 232 -1.87 -0.91 -23.81
N PRO A 233 -3.04 -0.33 -24.09
CA PRO A 233 -3.28 1.07 -23.78
C PRO A 233 -3.34 1.28 -22.26
N VAL A 234 -2.77 2.39 -21.79
CA VAL A 234 -2.92 2.82 -20.39
C VAL A 234 -4.39 3.13 -20.11
N THR A 235 -4.97 2.43 -19.14
CA THR A 235 -6.36 2.59 -18.72
C THR A 235 -6.50 3.52 -17.53
N ASN A 236 -7.73 3.92 -17.24
CA ASN A 236 -8.07 4.65 -16.03
C ASN A 236 -7.69 3.88 -14.76
N ASP A 237 -7.79 2.54 -14.74
CA ASP A 237 -7.33 1.73 -13.61
C ASP A 237 -5.83 1.88 -13.34
N VAL A 238 -5.00 1.90 -14.40
CA VAL A 238 -3.54 2.04 -14.27
C VAL A 238 -3.17 3.42 -13.71
N LEU A 239 -3.85 4.47 -14.17
CA LEU A 239 -3.68 5.84 -13.66
C LEU A 239 -4.18 5.96 -12.22
N LEU A 240 -5.32 5.35 -11.92
CA LEU A 240 -5.92 5.33 -10.60
C LEU A 240 -4.99 4.64 -9.60
N ASP A 241 -4.42 3.48 -9.93
CA ASP A 241 -3.43 2.78 -9.07
C ASP A 241 -2.30 3.71 -8.63
N THR A 242 -1.78 4.53 -9.55
CA THR A 242 -0.69 5.47 -9.25
C THR A 242 -1.17 6.60 -8.36
N VAL A 243 -2.37 7.16 -8.59
CA VAL A 243 -2.94 8.21 -7.73
C VAL A 243 -3.24 7.68 -6.32
N LEU A 244 -3.75 6.44 -6.20
CA LEU A 244 -3.99 5.82 -4.89
C LEU A 244 -2.69 5.61 -4.14
N ALA A 245 -1.67 5.05 -4.80
CA ALA A 245 -0.34 4.88 -4.20
C ALA A 245 0.27 6.22 -3.75
N GLN A 246 0.09 7.31 -4.51
CA GLN A 246 0.52 8.65 -4.10
C GLN A 246 -0.19 9.11 -2.82
N LEU A 247 -1.52 8.96 -2.74
CA LEU A 247 -2.30 9.37 -1.56
C LEU A 247 -2.00 8.53 -0.31
N GLU A 248 -1.79 7.23 -0.47
CA GLU A 248 -1.34 6.33 0.61
C GLU A 248 0.04 6.75 1.12
N THR A 249 0.98 6.98 0.20
CA THR A 249 2.35 7.42 0.54
C THR A 249 2.36 8.79 1.23
N LEU A 250 1.51 9.73 0.80
CA LEU A 250 1.33 11.02 1.48
C LEU A 250 0.74 10.86 2.88
N SER A 251 -0.16 9.89 3.07
CA SER A 251 -0.73 9.60 4.39
C SER A 251 0.35 9.10 5.34
N GLN A 252 1.24 8.23 4.85
CA GLN A 252 2.42 7.77 5.61
C GLN A 252 3.39 8.92 5.90
N LEU A 253 3.68 9.78 4.92
CA LEU A 253 4.51 10.97 5.12
C LEU A 253 3.98 11.85 6.25
N CYS A 254 2.66 12.08 6.29
CA CYS A 254 2.03 12.86 7.35
C CYS A 254 2.23 12.25 8.74
N GLY A 255 2.28 10.91 8.85
CA GLY A 255 2.54 10.20 10.11
C GLY A 255 3.99 10.31 10.59
N LEU A 256 4.95 10.32 9.65
CA LEU A 256 6.39 10.40 9.95
C LEU A 256 6.87 11.82 10.28
N MET A 257 6.11 12.82 9.84
CA MET A 257 6.44 14.23 9.99
C MET A 257 6.24 14.72 11.44
N LEU A 258 7.33 14.84 12.20
CA LEU A 258 7.33 15.37 13.57
C LEU A 258 7.84 16.82 13.61
N ASN A 259 7.24 17.67 14.47
CA ASN A 259 7.63 19.07 14.70
C ASN A 259 7.81 19.90 13.42
N VAL A 260 6.88 19.74 12.46
CA VAL A 260 7.02 20.30 11.12
C VAL A 260 6.78 21.80 11.02
N SER A 261 7.46 22.44 10.05
CA SER A 261 7.19 23.82 9.66
C SER A 261 5.95 23.94 8.79
N GLU A 262 5.33 25.13 8.78
CA GLU A 262 4.23 25.46 7.87
C GLU A 262 4.61 25.25 6.40
N GLU A 263 5.88 25.50 6.05
CA GLU A 263 6.41 25.28 4.70
C GLU A 263 6.34 23.80 4.29
N ALA A 264 6.66 22.89 5.21
CA ALA A 264 6.61 21.45 4.95
C ALA A 264 5.17 20.97 4.76
N ILE A 265 4.24 21.50 5.56
CA ILE A 265 2.79 21.26 5.40
C ILE A 265 2.31 21.80 4.05
N GLY A 266 2.74 22.99 3.66
CA GLY A 266 2.42 23.58 2.36
C GLY A 266 2.90 22.77 1.17
N ARG A 267 4.04 22.06 1.28
CA ARG A 267 4.50 21.12 0.24
C ARG A 267 3.56 19.93 0.08
N VAL A 268 3.13 19.33 1.19
CA VAL A 268 2.15 18.22 1.18
C VAL A 268 0.82 18.68 0.55
N GLU A 269 0.32 19.85 0.96
CA GLU A 269 -0.90 20.44 0.40
C GLU A 269 -0.78 20.66 -1.11
N THR A 270 0.35 21.24 -1.55
CA THR A 270 0.62 21.54 -2.96
C THR A 270 0.65 20.27 -3.80
N TYR A 271 1.31 19.22 -3.32
CA TYR A 271 1.38 17.93 -4.02
C TYR A 271 -0.01 17.29 -4.12
N ALA A 272 -0.78 17.26 -3.03
CA ALA A 272 -2.07 16.58 -2.99
C ALA A 272 -3.18 17.32 -3.75
N LYS A 273 -3.04 18.64 -3.95
CA LYS A 273 -4.11 19.51 -4.46
C LYS A 273 -4.74 19.00 -5.75
N ASP A 274 -3.94 18.68 -6.76
CA ASP A 274 -4.47 18.24 -8.06
C ASP A 274 -4.97 16.79 -8.01
N LEU A 275 -4.34 15.95 -7.17
CA LEU A 275 -4.78 14.57 -6.93
C LEU A 275 -6.21 14.53 -6.42
N ILE A 276 -6.51 15.26 -5.34
CA ILE A 276 -7.79 15.16 -4.64
C ILE A 276 -8.92 15.97 -5.29
N ASN A 277 -8.60 17.03 -6.04
CA ASN A 277 -9.60 17.93 -6.63
C ASN A 277 -9.94 17.60 -8.09
N PHE A 278 -9.05 16.90 -8.81
CA PHE A 278 -9.22 16.65 -10.24
C PHE A 278 -8.89 15.22 -10.63
N LYS A 279 -7.65 14.76 -10.40
CA LYS A 279 -7.16 13.51 -10.98
C LYS A 279 -7.87 12.27 -10.46
N LEU A 280 -8.16 12.21 -9.15
CA LEU A 280 -8.88 11.08 -8.56
C LEU A 280 -10.27 10.91 -9.18
N ASP A 281 -11.05 11.98 -9.27
CA ASP A 281 -12.40 11.96 -9.85
C ASP A 281 -12.36 11.63 -11.35
N GLN A 282 -11.34 12.13 -12.06
CA GLN A 282 -11.13 11.83 -13.47
C GLN A 282 -10.82 10.34 -13.70
N TYR A 283 -9.90 9.76 -12.94
CA TYR A 283 -9.44 8.38 -13.18
C TYR A 283 -10.32 7.32 -12.52
N VAL A 284 -11.12 7.68 -11.51
CA VAL A 284 -12.13 6.75 -10.99
C VAL A 284 -13.33 6.61 -11.93
N THR A 285 -13.58 7.62 -12.78
CA THR A 285 -14.70 7.60 -13.73
C THR A 285 -14.54 6.43 -14.71
N GLY A 286 -15.57 5.57 -14.77
CA GLY A 286 -15.56 4.38 -15.63
C GLY A 286 -14.93 3.13 -15.01
N THR A 287 -14.45 3.21 -13.76
CA THR A 287 -13.99 2.06 -12.97
C THR A 287 -15.08 1.63 -11.97
N ASP A 288 -14.92 0.46 -11.36
CA ASP A 288 -15.74 -0.02 -10.23
C ASP A 288 -15.13 0.29 -8.85
N ARG A 289 -14.05 1.09 -8.83
CA ARG A 289 -13.18 1.33 -7.65
C ARG A 289 -13.52 2.61 -6.89
N PHE A 290 -14.76 3.09 -7.01
CA PHE A 290 -15.22 4.30 -6.32
C PHE A 290 -15.01 4.25 -4.81
N PHE A 291 -15.27 3.10 -4.19
CA PHE A 291 -15.13 2.94 -2.73
C PHE A 291 -13.68 3.07 -2.28
N GLU A 292 -12.77 2.32 -2.89
CA GLU A 292 -11.33 2.36 -2.61
C GLU A 292 -10.77 3.78 -2.78
N ALA A 293 -11.11 4.44 -3.87
CA ALA A 293 -10.66 5.80 -4.15
C ALA A 293 -11.10 6.81 -3.06
N ASN A 294 -12.36 6.75 -2.66
CA ASN A 294 -12.88 7.67 -1.65
C ASN A 294 -12.40 7.35 -0.23
N ILE A 295 -12.20 6.07 0.11
CA ILE A 295 -11.59 5.67 1.40
C ILE A 295 -10.14 6.15 1.46
N THR A 296 -9.37 5.98 0.38
CA THR A 296 -7.98 6.45 0.29
C THR A 296 -7.90 7.97 0.44
N LYS A 297 -8.76 8.72 -0.27
CA LYS A 297 -8.89 10.18 -0.11
C LYS A 297 -9.24 10.58 1.31
N ALA A 298 -10.21 9.90 1.93
CA ALA A 298 -10.64 10.18 3.30
C ALA A 298 -9.51 9.94 4.31
N THR A 299 -8.76 8.85 4.15
CA THR A 299 -7.59 8.50 4.96
C THR A 299 -6.53 9.59 4.88
N PHE A 300 -6.16 10.03 3.67
CA PHE A 300 -5.22 11.12 3.46
C PHE A 300 -5.70 12.43 4.11
N LEU A 301 -6.95 12.83 3.91
CA LEU A 301 -7.49 14.06 4.51
C LEU A 301 -7.42 14.01 6.04
N CYS A 302 -7.67 12.85 6.65
CA CYS A 302 -7.57 12.69 8.10
C CYS A 302 -6.12 12.77 8.59
N ALA A 303 -5.17 12.13 7.89
CA ALA A 303 -3.74 12.17 8.20
C ALA A 303 -3.16 13.58 8.04
N PHE A 304 -3.53 14.29 6.97
CA PHE A 304 -3.12 15.67 6.73
C PHE A 304 -3.68 16.64 7.79
N THR A 305 -4.95 16.46 8.17
CA THR A 305 -5.55 17.29 9.25
C THR A 305 -4.89 17.00 10.60
N TYR A 306 -4.51 15.76 10.87
CA TYR A 306 -3.73 15.41 12.05
C TYR A 306 -2.40 16.17 12.06
N LEU A 307 -1.67 16.20 10.94
CA LEU A 307 -0.42 16.95 10.81
C LEU A 307 -0.62 18.46 11.07
N GLN A 308 -1.66 19.06 10.48
CA GLN A 308 -2.03 20.45 10.73
C GLN A 308 -2.37 20.70 12.21
N PHE A 309 -3.01 19.74 12.86
CA PHE A 309 -3.38 19.83 14.28
C PHE A 309 -2.13 19.80 15.17
N GLN A 310 -1.17 18.92 14.90
CA GLN A 310 0.12 18.90 15.59
C GLN A 310 0.89 20.23 15.45
N ALA A 311 0.79 20.87 14.29
CA ALA A 311 1.38 22.18 14.02
C ALA A 311 0.56 23.37 14.55
N ASN A 312 -0.55 23.15 15.26
CA ASN A 312 -1.48 24.18 15.74
C ASN A 312 -2.08 25.08 14.62
N LEU A 313 -2.18 24.56 13.39
CA LEU A 313 -2.80 25.26 12.25
C LEU A 313 -4.31 25.03 12.15
N THR A 314 -4.82 24.06 12.90
CA THR A 314 -6.25 23.76 13.01
C THR A 314 -6.60 23.47 14.47
N ASP A 315 -7.89 23.51 14.80
CA ASP A 315 -8.39 23.24 16.15
C ASP A 315 -9.11 21.89 16.22
N ILE A 316 -9.44 21.48 17.44
CA ILE A 316 -10.08 20.19 17.72
C ILE A 316 -11.45 20.03 17.03
N ASN A 317 -12.21 21.11 16.90
CA ASN A 317 -13.55 21.06 16.31
C ASN A 317 -13.43 20.88 14.81
N ARG A 318 -12.53 21.64 14.17
CA ARG A 318 -12.26 21.50 12.74
C ARG A 318 -11.69 20.12 12.42
N TYR A 319 -10.79 19.60 13.26
CA TYR A 319 -10.26 18.25 13.06
C TYR A 319 -11.37 17.18 13.11
N ALA A 320 -12.26 17.25 14.10
CA ALA A 320 -13.42 16.35 14.19
C ALA A 320 -14.37 16.52 13.00
N GLU A 321 -14.62 17.75 12.55
CA GLU A 321 -15.47 18.05 11.38
C GLU A 321 -14.86 17.50 10.09
N THR A 322 -13.55 17.60 9.89
CA THR A 322 -12.88 17.04 8.71
C THR A 322 -13.04 15.53 8.67
N ILE A 323 -12.81 14.83 9.79
CA ILE A 323 -13.03 13.38 9.89
C ILE A 323 -14.49 13.04 9.56
N GLN A 324 -15.45 13.82 10.02
CA GLN A 324 -16.86 13.59 9.68
C GLN A 324 -17.14 13.80 8.19
N THR A 325 -16.62 14.88 7.62
CA THR A 325 -16.88 15.27 6.23
C THR A 325 -16.24 14.29 5.25
N ALA A 326 -15.00 13.87 5.53
CA ALA A 326 -14.22 12.95 4.69
C ALA A 326 -14.96 11.63 4.40
N TYR A 327 -15.72 11.12 5.37
CA TYR A 327 -16.47 9.87 5.23
C TYR A 327 -17.97 10.07 4.93
N SER A 328 -18.46 11.31 4.89
CA SER A 328 -19.90 11.61 4.81
C SER A 328 -20.56 11.19 3.48
N THR A 329 -19.78 11.16 2.40
CA THR A 329 -20.24 10.82 1.05
C THR A 329 -20.09 9.34 0.71
N ILE A 330 -19.51 8.54 1.61
CA ILE A 330 -19.18 7.14 1.38
C ILE A 330 -20.26 6.25 2.03
N ASN A 331 -20.89 5.37 1.25
CA ASN A 331 -21.79 4.37 1.82
C ASN A 331 -21.01 3.20 2.42
N LEU A 332 -20.72 3.28 3.71
CA LEU A 332 -19.89 2.29 4.42
C LEU A 332 -20.62 1.01 4.84
N GLU A 333 -21.93 0.88 4.63
CA GLU A 333 -22.73 -0.21 5.24
C GLU A 333 -22.24 -1.63 4.91
N ALA A 334 -21.68 -1.82 3.71
CA ALA A 334 -21.16 -3.10 3.25
C ALA A 334 -19.62 -3.16 3.20
N SER A 335 -18.91 -2.10 3.59
CA SER A 335 -17.45 -2.03 3.50
C SER A 335 -16.83 -2.17 4.88
N ALA A 336 -16.34 -3.37 5.21
CA ALA A 336 -15.63 -3.60 6.47
C ALA A 336 -14.37 -2.73 6.56
N GLU A 337 -13.63 -2.63 5.46
CA GLU A 337 -12.46 -1.77 5.31
C GLU A 337 -12.80 -0.30 5.58
N GLY A 338 -13.79 0.26 4.90
CA GLY A 338 -14.17 1.66 5.09
C GLY A 338 -14.70 1.95 6.49
N LEU A 339 -15.40 1.00 7.13
CA LEU A 339 -15.82 1.11 8.53
C LEU A 339 -14.63 1.09 9.50
N CYS A 340 -13.62 0.26 9.23
CA CYS A 340 -12.40 0.20 10.04
C CYS A 340 -11.56 1.46 9.87
N SER A 341 -11.32 1.88 8.63
CA SER A 341 -10.61 3.12 8.29
C SER A 341 -11.25 4.35 8.94
N TYR A 342 -12.59 4.42 8.97
CA TYR A 342 -13.27 5.50 9.69
C TYR A 342 -13.10 5.42 11.21
N ALA A 343 -13.14 4.21 11.78
CA ALA A 343 -12.91 4.02 13.21
C ALA A 343 -11.47 4.38 13.60
N GLU A 344 -10.49 4.02 12.78
CA GLU A 344 -9.06 4.33 12.97
C GLU A 344 -8.83 5.84 12.98
N ALA A 345 -9.43 6.60 12.04
CA ALA A 345 -9.35 8.07 12.05
C ALA A 345 -9.91 8.68 13.35
N LEU A 346 -11.00 8.12 13.89
CA LEU A 346 -11.61 8.56 15.15
C LEU A 346 -10.77 8.16 16.39
N ILE A 347 -10.08 7.03 16.34
CA ILE A 347 -9.14 6.59 17.38
C ILE A 347 -7.89 7.48 17.35
N ALA A 348 -7.32 7.75 16.18
CA ALA A 348 -6.19 8.65 15.99
C ALA A 348 -6.50 10.08 16.48
N PHE A 349 -7.72 10.56 16.26
CA PHE A 349 -8.22 11.82 16.84
C PHE A 349 -8.17 11.81 18.38
N ASN A 350 -8.59 10.71 19.01
CA ASN A 350 -8.53 10.58 20.46
C ASN A 350 -7.06 10.59 20.96
N SER A 351 -6.19 9.81 20.33
CA SER A 351 -4.79 9.67 20.73
C SER A 351 -4.02 10.99 20.58
N SER A 352 -4.18 11.66 19.46
CA SER A 352 -3.55 12.96 19.18
C SER A 352 -4.02 14.07 20.12
N THR A 353 -5.33 14.14 20.38
CA THR A 353 -5.89 15.08 21.35
C THR A 353 -5.38 14.78 22.77
N ARG A 354 -5.26 13.50 23.16
CA ARG A 354 -4.71 13.10 24.46
C ARG A 354 -3.29 13.64 24.64
N ILE A 355 -2.42 13.44 23.64
CA ILE A 355 -1.03 13.91 23.67
C ILE A 355 -0.99 15.43 23.83
N LEU A 356 -1.80 16.18 23.06
CA LEU A 356 -1.88 17.63 23.19
C LEU A 356 -2.37 18.07 24.59
N THR A 357 -3.34 17.38 25.17
CA THR A 357 -3.81 17.70 26.53
C THR A 357 -2.78 17.38 27.61
N ALA A 358 -1.90 16.40 27.39
CA ALA A 358 -0.81 16.09 28.30
C ALA A 358 0.30 17.16 28.27
N THR A 359 0.59 17.72 27.09
CA THR A 359 1.59 18.79 26.94
C THR A 359 1.05 20.18 27.27
N ASN A 360 -0.26 20.40 27.12
CA ASN A 360 -0.95 21.62 27.49
C ASN A 360 -2.23 21.32 28.30
N PRO A 361 -2.13 21.20 29.63
CA PRO A 361 -3.26 20.86 30.50
C PRO A 361 -4.45 21.82 30.41
N LYS A 362 -4.26 23.05 29.93
CA LYS A 362 -5.35 24.02 29.71
C LYS A 362 -6.32 23.58 28.60
N VAL A 363 -5.90 22.68 27.71
CA VAL A 363 -6.71 22.11 26.64
C VAL A 363 -7.54 20.92 27.15
N ASN A 364 -7.20 20.36 28.32
CA ASN A 364 -7.96 19.29 28.95
C ASN A 364 -9.23 19.86 29.60
N SER A 365 -10.24 20.08 28.77
CA SER A 365 -11.54 20.62 29.18
C SER A 365 -12.63 19.55 29.12
N ARG A 366 -13.76 19.82 29.76
CA ARG A 366 -14.95 18.97 29.67
C ARG A 366 -15.42 18.81 28.21
N ASP A 367 -15.32 19.85 27.41
CA ASP A 367 -15.72 19.84 26.00
C ASP A 367 -14.78 18.96 25.16
N THR A 368 -13.47 19.05 25.42
CA THR A 368 -12.46 18.20 24.80
C THR A 368 -12.69 16.72 25.15
N LEU A 369 -12.99 16.40 26.42
CA LEU A 369 -13.33 15.04 26.85
C LEU A 369 -14.63 14.55 26.21
N ALA A 370 -15.64 15.42 26.07
CA ALA A 370 -16.88 15.10 25.39
C ALA A 370 -16.68 14.80 23.90
N ALA A 371 -15.82 15.57 23.21
CA ALA A 371 -15.45 15.33 21.81
C ALA A 371 -14.75 13.97 21.66
N ARG A 372 -13.75 13.67 22.49
CA ARG A 372 -13.05 12.37 22.50
C ARG A 372 -14.00 11.21 22.78
N TRP A 373 -14.89 11.35 23.76
CA TRP A 373 -15.92 10.35 24.07
C TRP A 373 -16.85 10.08 22.89
N SER A 374 -17.29 11.14 22.20
CA SER A 374 -18.14 11.03 21.01
C SER A 374 -17.43 10.27 19.89
N SER A 375 -16.17 10.64 19.60
CA SER A 375 -15.34 9.97 18.58
C SER A 375 -15.13 8.49 18.89
N LEU A 376 -14.75 8.15 20.13
CA LEU A 376 -14.57 6.75 20.56
C LEU A 376 -15.88 5.96 20.50
N SER A 377 -17.01 6.56 20.91
CA SER A 377 -18.32 5.90 20.83
C SER A 377 -18.71 5.61 19.37
N LYS A 378 -18.38 6.52 18.46
CA LYS A 378 -18.61 6.36 17.02
C LYS A 378 -17.66 5.32 16.42
N ALA A 379 -16.39 5.31 16.81
CA ALA A 379 -15.41 4.27 16.41
C ALA A 379 -15.91 2.87 16.81
N LEU A 380 -16.35 2.69 18.06
CA LEU A 380 -16.91 1.41 18.52
C LEU A 380 -18.12 0.96 17.69
N LYS A 381 -18.99 1.91 17.31
CA LYS A 381 -20.15 1.62 16.43
C LYS A 381 -19.70 1.11 15.07
N HIS A 382 -18.71 1.75 14.44
CA HIS A 382 -18.20 1.35 13.14
C HIS A 382 -17.47 0.00 13.20
N LEU A 383 -16.59 -0.22 14.19
CA LEU A 383 -15.93 -1.52 14.39
C LEU A 383 -16.94 -2.64 14.67
N THR A 384 -18.01 -2.35 15.43
CA THR A 384 -19.09 -3.31 15.66
C THR A 384 -19.85 -3.64 14.38
N ALA A 385 -20.09 -2.65 13.50
CA ALA A 385 -20.69 -2.90 12.19
C ALA A 385 -19.75 -3.72 11.28
N ALA A 386 -18.46 -3.39 11.25
CA ALA A 386 -17.44 -4.12 10.48
C ALA A 386 -17.36 -5.59 10.92
N SER A 387 -17.39 -5.85 12.23
CA SER A 387 -17.36 -7.22 12.79
C SER A 387 -18.55 -8.10 12.40
N LYS A 388 -19.63 -7.51 11.85
CA LYS A 388 -20.83 -8.22 11.41
C LYS A 388 -20.85 -8.49 9.90
N ILE A 389 -19.90 -7.94 9.16
CA ILE A 389 -19.78 -8.19 7.73
C ILE A 389 -19.24 -9.62 7.54
N PRO A 390 -19.89 -10.47 6.73
CA PRO A 390 -19.43 -11.83 6.47
C PRO A 390 -18.01 -11.84 5.91
N GLU A 391 -17.24 -12.87 6.27
CA GLU A 391 -15.91 -13.13 5.68
C GLU A 391 -14.90 -11.98 5.84
N VAL A 392 -15.06 -11.13 6.86
CA VAL A 392 -14.08 -10.08 7.14
C VAL A 392 -12.72 -10.67 7.55
N ASP A 393 -11.69 -10.41 6.75
CA ASP A 393 -10.34 -10.97 6.92
C ASP A 393 -9.71 -10.59 8.26
N ASN A 394 -9.97 -9.36 8.74
CA ASN A 394 -9.30 -8.79 9.92
C ASN A 394 -10.12 -8.89 11.22
N ILE A 395 -11.00 -9.88 11.36
CA ILE A 395 -11.93 -9.98 12.50
C ILE A 395 -11.23 -9.95 13.87
N VAL A 396 -10.06 -10.57 14.00
CA VAL A 396 -9.29 -10.61 15.27
C VAL A 396 -8.86 -9.20 15.67
N LYS A 397 -8.24 -8.45 14.74
CA LYS A 397 -7.83 -7.04 14.95
C LYS A 397 -9.01 -6.13 15.24
N ILE A 398 -10.15 -6.32 14.55
CA ILE A 398 -11.38 -5.57 14.85
C ILE A 398 -11.82 -5.80 16.30
N HIS A 399 -11.75 -7.03 16.80
CA HIS A 399 -12.07 -7.32 18.20
C HIS A 399 -11.09 -6.69 19.19
N ILE A 400 -9.79 -6.70 18.90
CA ILE A 400 -8.78 -6.01 19.72
C ILE A 400 -9.07 -4.50 19.77
N ALA A 401 -9.25 -3.87 18.62
CA ALA A 401 -9.54 -2.44 18.51
C ALA A 401 -10.82 -2.04 19.27
N ARG A 402 -11.86 -2.89 19.27
CA ARG A 402 -13.08 -2.67 20.08
C ARG A 402 -12.79 -2.66 21.58
N GLY A 403 -11.89 -3.53 22.03
CA GLY A 403 -11.39 -3.53 23.40
C GLY A 403 -10.65 -2.23 23.72
N ASP A 404 -9.72 -1.84 22.86
CA ASP A 404 -8.89 -0.64 23.04
C ASP A 404 -9.72 0.64 23.10
N VAL A 405 -10.79 0.72 22.30
CA VAL A 405 -11.75 1.83 22.35
C VAL A 405 -12.48 1.89 23.69
N GLU A 406 -12.92 0.77 24.26
CA GLU A 406 -13.58 0.76 25.57
C GLU A 406 -12.60 1.10 26.71
N VAL A 407 -11.35 0.63 26.64
CA VAL A 407 -10.29 1.04 27.59
C VAL A 407 -10.00 2.53 27.46
N SER A 408 -9.89 3.05 26.23
CA SER A 408 -9.70 4.50 25.99
C SER A 408 -10.85 5.33 26.58
N ARG A 409 -12.09 4.86 26.48
CA ARG A 409 -13.26 5.50 27.09
C ARG A 409 -13.19 5.46 28.61
N PHE A 410 -12.71 4.36 29.20
CA PHE A 410 -12.44 4.28 30.64
C PHE A 410 -11.39 5.32 31.08
N GLN A 411 -10.31 5.48 30.31
CA GLN A 411 -9.23 6.42 30.61
C GLN A 411 -9.69 7.89 30.62
N LEU A 412 -10.73 8.27 29.87
CA LEU A 412 -11.33 9.60 29.96
C LEU A 412 -11.89 9.94 31.37
N GLY A 413 -12.21 8.92 32.17
CA GLY A 413 -12.66 9.08 33.56
C GLY A 413 -11.52 9.07 34.58
N GLN A 414 -10.28 8.85 34.14
CA GLN A 414 -9.08 8.75 34.98
C GLN A 414 -8.23 10.04 34.93
N THR A 415 -8.82 11.14 34.48
CA THR A 415 -8.15 12.45 34.41
C THR A 415 -8.51 13.31 35.61
N ASP A 416 -7.74 14.38 35.85
CA ASP A 416 -8.03 15.38 36.90
C ASP A 416 -9.38 16.09 36.69
N VAL A 417 -9.86 16.14 35.45
CA VAL A 417 -11.15 16.71 35.11
C VAL A 417 -12.21 15.62 35.20
N VAL A 418 -13.20 15.84 36.06
CA VAL A 418 -14.31 14.89 36.22
C VAL A 418 -15.14 14.85 34.95
N PHE A 419 -15.17 13.68 34.31
CA PHE A 419 -16.03 13.35 33.19
C PHE A 419 -16.92 12.17 33.55
N GLU A 420 -18.15 12.48 34.00
CA GLU A 420 -19.09 11.54 34.60
C GLU A 420 -19.43 10.35 33.69
N PRO A 421 -19.64 10.50 32.36
CA PRO A 421 -19.94 9.36 31.51
C PRO A 421 -18.88 8.25 31.57
N ALA A 422 -17.60 8.60 31.65
CA ALA A 422 -16.53 7.62 31.78
C ALA A 422 -16.36 7.12 33.21
N ARG A 423 -16.41 8.02 34.20
CA ARG A 423 -16.28 7.67 35.63
C ARG A 423 -17.37 6.70 36.07
N ASP A 424 -18.62 7.04 35.79
CA ASP A 424 -19.80 6.32 36.29
C ASP A 424 -19.98 4.96 35.59
N ASN A 425 -19.42 4.78 34.39
CA ASN A 425 -19.45 3.52 33.64
C ASN A 425 -18.13 2.75 33.67
N SER A 426 -17.15 3.15 34.50
CA SER A 426 -15.78 2.62 34.51
C SER A 426 -15.71 1.09 34.52
N GLU A 427 -16.38 0.44 35.46
CA GLU A 427 -16.39 -1.03 35.58
C GLU A 427 -17.06 -1.71 34.36
N VAL A 428 -18.11 -1.09 33.81
CA VAL A 428 -18.83 -1.62 32.63
C VAL A 428 -17.94 -1.56 31.39
N LEU A 429 -17.24 -0.44 31.19
CA LEU A 429 -16.32 -0.24 30.07
C LEU A 429 -15.20 -1.29 30.09
N LEU A 430 -14.56 -1.49 31.25
CA LEU A 430 -13.52 -2.52 31.41
C LEU A 430 -14.07 -3.93 31.18
N LYS A 431 -15.25 -4.27 31.72
CA LYS A 431 -15.89 -5.58 31.47
C LYS A 431 -16.20 -5.79 29.97
N ASN A 432 -16.61 -4.76 29.25
CA ASN A 432 -16.81 -4.84 27.81
C ASN A 432 -15.50 -5.07 27.07
N ALA A 433 -14.45 -4.31 27.39
CA ALA A 433 -13.12 -4.48 26.81
C ALA A 433 -12.61 -5.93 26.98
N GLY A 434 -12.71 -6.46 28.21
CA GLY A 434 -12.33 -7.84 28.50
C GLY A 434 -13.07 -8.88 27.65
N LYS A 435 -14.36 -8.68 27.37
CA LYS A 435 -15.13 -9.58 26.47
C LYS A 435 -14.60 -9.51 25.03
N PHE A 436 -14.24 -8.33 24.55
CA PHE A 436 -13.71 -8.18 23.19
C PHE A 436 -12.34 -8.84 23.04
N TYR A 437 -11.44 -8.66 24.01
CA TYR A 437 -10.13 -9.33 24.01
C TYR A 437 -10.25 -10.85 24.13
N VAL A 438 -11.16 -11.38 24.96
CA VAL A 438 -11.45 -12.82 25.00
C VAL A 438 -11.94 -13.33 23.64
N GLY A 439 -12.82 -12.56 22.98
CA GLY A 439 -13.29 -12.86 21.63
C GLY A 439 -12.13 -12.92 20.61
N ALA A 440 -11.26 -11.91 20.60
CA ALA A 440 -10.08 -11.86 19.75
C ALA A 440 -9.16 -13.06 19.98
N LYS A 441 -8.80 -13.35 21.22
CA LYS A 441 -7.95 -14.49 21.60
C LYS A 441 -8.50 -15.83 21.11
N ASN A 442 -9.80 -16.07 21.26
CA ASN A 442 -10.42 -17.32 20.81
C ASN A 442 -10.45 -17.45 19.28
N LEU A 443 -10.72 -16.35 18.58
CA LEU A 443 -10.69 -16.30 17.12
C LEU A 443 -9.26 -16.50 16.58
N ALA A 444 -8.29 -15.84 17.22
CA ALA A 444 -6.88 -15.93 16.86
C ALA A 444 -6.36 -17.38 16.85
N SER A 445 -6.67 -18.15 17.89
CA SER A 445 -6.33 -19.58 17.96
C SER A 445 -6.97 -20.41 16.84
N THR A 446 -8.14 -20.00 16.35
CA THR A 446 -8.87 -20.73 15.30
C THR A 446 -8.37 -20.37 13.90
N LEU A 447 -7.97 -19.10 13.72
CA LEU A 447 -7.55 -18.54 12.42
C LEU A 447 -6.03 -18.56 12.20
N GLY A 448 -5.25 -18.94 13.21
CA GLY A 448 -3.79 -19.00 13.13
C GLY A 448 -3.10 -17.64 13.26
N TRP A 449 -3.70 -16.71 14.01
CA TRP A 449 -3.18 -15.36 14.27
C TRP A 449 -2.48 -15.33 15.63
N GLU A 450 -1.36 -16.05 15.74
CA GLU A 450 -0.70 -16.31 17.02
C GLU A 450 -0.28 -15.02 17.75
N ASP A 451 0.32 -14.07 17.02
CA ASP A 451 0.81 -12.80 17.57
C ASP A 451 -0.36 -11.94 18.11
N GLU A 452 -1.42 -11.76 17.33
CA GLU A 452 -2.63 -11.05 17.80
C GLU A 452 -3.34 -11.79 18.95
N GLY A 453 -3.21 -13.12 19.01
CA GLY A 453 -3.71 -13.93 20.12
C GLY A 453 -2.98 -13.67 21.43
N ILE A 454 -1.65 -13.49 21.36
CA ILE A 454 -0.80 -13.09 22.50
C ILE A 454 -1.17 -11.68 22.95
N GLU A 455 -1.25 -10.74 22.01
CA GLU A 455 -1.64 -9.35 22.27
C GLU A 455 -3.00 -9.27 22.98
N ALA A 456 -4.00 -9.98 22.46
CA ALA A 456 -5.33 -10.04 23.05
C ALA A 456 -5.32 -10.66 24.47
N ALA A 457 -4.52 -11.70 24.71
CA ALA A 457 -4.38 -12.30 26.03
C ALA A 457 -3.74 -11.32 27.04
N PHE A 458 -2.72 -10.58 26.60
CA PHE A 458 -2.05 -9.57 27.41
C PHE A 458 -2.97 -8.40 27.75
N LYS A 459 -3.68 -7.85 26.75
CA LYS A 459 -4.69 -6.79 26.94
C LYS A 459 -5.87 -7.26 27.81
N GLN A 460 -6.25 -8.54 27.75
CA GLN A 460 -7.21 -9.14 28.68
C GLN A 460 -6.68 -9.11 30.13
N ALA A 461 -5.42 -9.48 30.35
CA ALA A 461 -4.79 -9.44 31.68
C ALA A 461 -4.68 -8.01 32.22
N LEU A 462 -4.38 -7.04 31.35
CA LEU A 462 -4.40 -5.61 31.69
C LEU A 462 -5.76 -5.18 32.25
N VAL A 463 -6.85 -5.54 31.57
CA VAL A 463 -8.22 -5.20 32.01
C VAL A 463 -8.52 -5.78 33.39
N LYS A 464 -8.07 -7.01 33.69
CA LYS A 464 -8.20 -7.60 35.04
C LYS A 464 -7.40 -6.80 36.07
N GLY A 465 -6.19 -6.39 35.72
CA GLY A 465 -5.36 -5.50 36.54
C GLY A 465 -6.05 -4.18 36.87
N LEU A 466 -6.65 -3.53 35.86
CA LEU A 466 -7.41 -2.29 36.04
C LEU A 466 -8.67 -2.47 36.90
N LEU A 467 -9.23 -3.70 36.95
CA LEU A 467 -10.32 -4.08 37.85
C LEU A 467 -9.83 -4.51 39.25
N GLY A 468 -8.52 -4.52 39.51
CA GLY A 468 -7.91 -4.79 40.81
C GLY A 468 -7.20 -6.14 40.95
N ASP A 469 -7.20 -7.00 39.93
CA ASP A 469 -6.47 -8.28 39.92
C ASP A 469 -5.33 -8.26 38.90
N GLY A 470 -4.17 -7.76 39.32
CA GLY A 470 -2.98 -7.64 38.48
C GLY A 470 -2.13 -8.91 38.36
N ASN A 471 -2.53 -10.04 38.96
CA ASN A 471 -1.68 -11.22 39.05
C ASN A 471 -1.36 -11.82 37.67
N GLU A 472 -2.37 -11.96 36.81
CA GLU A 472 -2.16 -12.50 35.46
C GLU A 472 -1.26 -11.61 34.60
N LEU A 473 -1.37 -10.29 34.73
CA LEU A 473 -0.52 -9.35 34.01
C LEU A 473 0.94 -9.47 34.46
N LYS A 474 1.18 -9.59 35.77
CA LYS A 474 2.53 -9.82 36.33
C LYS A 474 3.14 -11.13 35.84
N VAL A 475 2.35 -12.20 35.84
CA VAL A 475 2.81 -13.51 35.36
C VAL A 475 3.17 -13.41 33.88
N GLY A 476 2.31 -12.81 33.05
CA GLY A 476 2.58 -12.61 31.63
C GLY A 476 3.88 -11.82 31.39
N LEU A 477 4.06 -10.69 32.09
CA LEU A 477 5.28 -9.88 32.00
C LEU A 477 6.56 -10.62 32.43
N HIS A 478 6.48 -11.54 33.40
CA HIS A 478 7.62 -12.32 33.86
C HIS A 478 7.96 -13.48 32.92
N GLU A 479 6.94 -14.15 32.38
CA GLU A 479 7.10 -15.28 31.47
C GLU A 479 7.60 -14.83 30.08
N ALA A 480 7.19 -13.65 29.65
CA ALA A 480 7.61 -13.06 28.41
C ALA A 480 8.72 -12.02 28.63
N GLN A 481 9.98 -12.45 28.51
CA GLN A 481 11.13 -11.54 28.31
C GLN A 481 10.98 -10.61 27.08
N LYS A 482 9.90 -10.77 26.28
CA LYS A 482 9.53 -10.03 25.06
C LYS A 482 8.36 -9.04 25.22
N ASP A 483 7.61 -9.07 26.32
CA ASP A 483 6.36 -8.27 26.46
C ASP A 483 6.60 -6.85 26.99
N THR A 484 7.86 -6.45 27.19
CA THR A 484 8.19 -5.06 27.51
C THR A 484 7.85 -4.11 26.35
N ALA A 485 7.95 -4.57 25.11
CA ALA A 485 7.55 -3.79 23.94
C ALA A 485 6.04 -3.52 23.95
N LEU A 486 5.24 -4.57 24.17
CA LEU A 486 3.78 -4.43 24.23
C LEU A 486 3.34 -3.55 25.41
N LEU A 487 4.00 -3.64 26.58
CA LEU A 487 3.70 -2.74 27.69
C LEU A 487 4.03 -1.27 27.37
N VAL A 488 5.12 -1.01 26.65
CA VAL A 488 5.48 0.32 26.16
C VAL A 488 4.41 0.82 25.18
N GLU A 489 3.97 0.01 24.24
CA GLU A 489 2.88 0.34 23.31
C GLU A 489 1.59 0.70 24.07
N LEU A 490 1.19 -0.06 25.09
CA LEU A 490 0.00 0.27 25.90
C LEU A 490 0.11 1.62 26.62
N LEU A 491 1.32 2.02 27.04
CA LEU A 491 1.58 3.32 27.67
C LEU A 491 1.55 4.44 26.61
N GLU A 492 2.14 4.20 25.45
CA GLU A 492 2.20 5.13 24.32
C GLU A 492 0.81 5.37 23.74
N ASP A 493 -0.02 4.34 23.59
CA ASP A 493 -1.42 4.43 23.20
C ASP A 493 -2.30 5.07 24.30
N GLY A 494 -1.80 5.07 25.53
CA GLY A 494 -2.52 5.60 26.70
C GLY A 494 -3.65 4.68 27.15
N LEU A 495 -3.56 3.38 26.90
CA LEU A 495 -4.48 2.36 27.42
C LEU A 495 -4.25 2.09 28.91
N VAL A 496 -3.06 2.41 29.42
CA VAL A 496 -2.72 2.36 30.85
C VAL A 496 -1.81 3.53 31.22
N THR A 497 -1.79 3.93 32.49
CA THR A 497 -0.84 4.91 33.02
C THR A 497 0.21 4.25 33.92
N ARG A 498 1.38 4.88 34.07
CA ARG A 498 2.42 4.43 35.01
C ARG A 498 1.90 4.32 36.45
N GLU A 499 1.03 5.25 36.85
CA GLU A 499 0.40 5.21 38.18
C GLU A 499 -0.51 3.97 38.35
N GLN A 500 -1.27 3.61 37.32
CA GLN A 500 -2.09 2.41 37.32
C GLN A 500 -1.23 1.15 37.42
N LEU A 501 -0.11 1.08 36.69
CA LEU A 501 0.85 -0.04 36.79
C LEU A 501 1.48 -0.12 38.19
N HIS A 502 1.86 1.01 38.78
CA HIS A 502 2.36 1.05 40.16
C HIS A 502 1.33 0.54 41.17
N LYS A 503 0.04 0.86 40.99
CA LYS A 503 -1.06 0.33 41.83
C LYS A 503 -1.23 -1.18 41.67
N MET A 504 -0.89 -1.72 40.51
CA MET A 504 -0.81 -3.16 40.27
C MET A 504 0.50 -3.77 40.78
N ASP A 505 1.41 -2.99 41.39
CA ASP A 505 2.72 -3.42 41.87
C ASP A 505 3.62 -3.95 40.73
N ILE A 506 3.62 -3.21 39.62
CA ILE A 506 4.54 -3.30 38.48
C ILE A 506 5.33 -1.98 38.46
N LYS A 507 6.59 -1.99 38.92
CA LYS A 507 7.33 -0.77 39.31
C LYS A 507 8.59 -0.45 38.49
N ASP A 508 9.04 -1.37 37.64
CA ASP A 508 10.36 -1.29 36.96
C ASP A 508 10.25 -0.85 35.48
N PHE A 509 9.24 -0.04 35.13
CA PHE A 509 8.94 0.36 33.73
C PHE A 509 8.68 1.86 33.55
#